data_AF-X0XEU5-F1
#
_entry.id   AF-X0XEU5-F1
#
_cell.length_a   1.000
_cell.length_b   1.000
_cell.length_c   1.000
_cell.angle_alpha   90.00
_cell.angle_beta   90.00
_cell.angle_gamma   90.00
#
_symmetry.space_group_name_H-M   'P 1'
#
loop_
_entity.id
_entity.type
_entity.pdbx_description
1 polymer ?
#
loop_
_entity_poly.entity_id
_entity_poly.type
_entity_poly.pdbx_seq_one_letter_code
_entity_poly.pdbx_strand_id
1 'polypeptide(L)'
;CGLDNVEALLYLYNLAGQLGIDVISTGGVLAFAMELYERGILTDDDTGGVALTWGNAEAMETVMRQIARREGLGAVLAEGVRRAAQLIGRGAEQYAFHSKGLELTAYDPRGAMGTALGYAVSTRGADFTSVYAIPEYRWDAAQGREVFGSEKAVDRLSIEGKGALVKRTMIVSAILDSLGLCKVPILSVVGDFSLENEASLASALSGWPLTAADLLTIGERILNVERLFNLRHGATRADD
;
A
#
# COMPACT_ATOMS: atom_id res chain seq x y z
N CYS A 1 0.49 11.80 10.01
CA CYS A 1 0.35 12.07 11.47
C CYS A 1 0.58 13.55 11.84
N GLY A 2 0.39 14.52 10.92
CA GLY A 2 0.43 15.95 11.25
C GLY A 2 1.80 16.57 11.54
N LEU A 3 2.90 15.81 11.40
CA LEU A 3 4.26 16.33 11.56
C LEU A 3 4.71 17.05 10.28
N ASP A 4 5.00 18.34 10.39
CA ASP A 4 5.47 19.20 9.29
C ASP A 4 6.95 19.59 9.42
N ASN A 5 7.55 19.39 10.60
CA ASN A 5 8.98 19.61 10.80
C ASN A 5 9.80 18.52 10.09
N VAL A 6 10.56 18.93 9.06
CA VAL A 6 11.35 18.03 8.21
C VAL A 6 12.49 17.35 8.97
N GLU A 7 13.17 18.04 9.89
CA GLU A 7 14.28 17.46 10.65
C GLU A 7 13.80 16.34 11.57
N ALA A 8 12.69 16.59 12.28
CA ALA A 8 12.03 15.59 13.11
C ALA A 8 11.54 14.41 12.26
N LEU A 9 10.95 14.67 11.08
CA LEU A 9 10.51 13.61 10.17
C LEU A 9 11.67 12.72 9.72
N LEU A 10 12.79 13.31 9.31
CA LEU A 10 13.99 12.56 8.90
C LEU A 10 14.59 11.75 10.06
N TYR A 11 14.61 12.33 11.25
CA TYR A 11 15.04 11.63 12.46
C TYR A 11 14.16 10.41 12.75
N LEU A 12 12.83 10.57 12.76
CA LEU A 12 11.89 9.47 13.01
C LEU A 12 11.96 8.41 11.91
N TYR A 13 12.12 8.81 10.64
CA TYR A 13 12.33 7.88 9.54
C TYR A 13 13.58 7.01 9.77
N ASN A 14 14.69 7.63 10.15
CA ASN A 14 15.93 6.91 10.47
C ASN A 14 15.76 6.02 11.72
N LEU A 15 15.03 6.48 12.74
CA LEU A 15 14.70 5.68 13.91
C LEU A 15 13.89 4.43 13.54
N ALA A 16 12.90 4.55 12.64
CA ALA A 16 12.13 3.40 12.16
C ALA A 16 13.05 2.33 11.54
N GLY A 17 14.03 2.77 10.74
CA GLY A 17 15.07 1.90 10.17
C GLY A 17 15.94 1.22 11.24
N GLN A 18 16.36 1.95 12.27
CA GLN A 18 17.15 1.38 13.38
C GLN A 18 16.34 0.39 14.23
N LEU A 19 15.04 0.63 14.40
CA LEU A 19 14.13 -0.24 15.13
C LEU A 19 13.68 -1.45 14.30
N GLY A 20 13.88 -1.45 12.99
CA GLY A 20 13.46 -2.52 12.10
C GLY A 20 11.94 -2.61 11.91
N ILE A 21 11.25 -1.47 11.93
CA ILE A 21 9.79 -1.37 11.76
C ILE A 21 9.43 -0.70 10.43
N ASP A 22 8.32 -1.13 9.81
CA ASP A 22 7.84 -0.51 8.58
C ASP A 22 7.32 0.91 8.86
N VAL A 23 7.88 1.89 8.14
CA VAL A 23 7.54 3.30 8.32
C VAL A 23 6.11 3.63 7.89
N ILE A 24 5.56 2.93 6.89
CA ILE A 24 4.19 3.20 6.41
C ILE A 24 3.19 2.78 7.48
N SER A 25 3.26 1.51 7.90
CA SER A 25 2.38 0.96 8.93
C SER A 25 2.58 1.67 10.27
N THR A 26 3.82 1.98 10.65
CA THR A 26 4.12 2.76 11.87
C THR A 26 3.47 4.15 11.81
N GLY A 27 3.59 4.85 10.67
CA GLY A 27 2.94 6.16 10.48
C GLY A 27 1.42 6.07 10.55
N GLY A 28 0.82 5.02 9.97
CA GLY A 28 -0.62 4.74 10.03
C GLY A 28 -1.11 4.47 11.45
N VAL A 29 -0.40 3.62 12.19
CA VAL A 29 -0.70 3.27 13.59
C VAL A 29 -0.54 4.49 14.52
N LEU A 30 0.48 5.32 14.32
CA LEU A 30 0.65 6.56 15.09
C LEU A 30 -0.48 7.56 14.81
N ALA A 31 -0.85 7.76 13.54
CA ALA A 31 -1.96 8.63 13.18
C ALA A 31 -3.30 8.11 13.74
N PHE A 32 -3.51 6.80 13.70
CA PHE A 32 -4.65 6.14 14.33
C PHE A 32 -4.70 6.42 15.84
N ALA A 33 -3.59 6.21 16.55
CA ALA A 33 -3.54 6.46 18.00
C ALA A 33 -3.78 7.95 18.35
N MET A 34 -3.27 8.88 17.53
CA MET A 34 -3.52 10.32 17.68
C MET A 34 -5.00 10.68 17.48
N GLU A 35 -5.67 10.13 16.45
CA GLU A 35 -7.11 10.31 16.23
C GLU A 35 -7.93 9.78 17.41
N LEU A 36 -7.59 8.60 17.93
CA LEU A 36 -8.27 8.03 19.09
C LEU A 36 -8.08 8.87 20.35
N TYR A 37 -6.88 9.40 20.56
CA TYR A 37 -6.58 10.27 21.69
C TYR A 37 -7.32 11.61 21.59
N GLU A 38 -7.32 12.25 20.42
CA GLU A 38 -8.08 13.48 20.17
C GLU A 38 -9.59 13.31 20.41
N ARG A 39 -10.12 12.11 20.12
CA ARG A 39 -11.53 11.76 20.36
C ARG A 39 -11.83 11.34 21.80
N GLY A 40 -10.83 11.26 22.66
CA GLY A 40 -10.96 10.75 24.04
C GLY A 40 -11.25 9.25 24.11
N ILE A 41 -11.02 8.50 23.02
CA ILE A 41 -11.08 7.04 23.03
C ILE A 41 -9.85 6.47 23.73
N LEU A 42 -8.66 7.02 23.46
CA LEU A 42 -7.49 6.79 24.29
C LEU A 42 -7.36 7.94 25.29
N THR A 43 -7.06 7.62 26.55
CA THR A 43 -6.86 8.60 27.63
C THR A 43 -5.39 8.67 28.05
N ASP A 44 -5.03 9.64 28.89
CA ASP A 44 -3.68 9.72 29.47
C ASP A 44 -3.29 8.45 30.24
N ASP A 45 -4.27 7.77 30.86
CA ASP A 45 -4.03 6.50 31.53
C ASP A 45 -3.69 5.38 30.54
N ASP A 46 -4.39 5.34 29.39
CA ASP A 46 -4.12 4.36 28.32
C ASP A 46 -2.74 4.59 27.68
N THR A 47 -2.28 5.83 27.59
CA THR A 47 -0.99 6.20 26.96
C THR A 47 0.19 6.22 27.94
N GLY A 48 -0.07 6.07 29.24
CA GLY A 48 0.96 6.23 30.28
C GLY A 48 1.49 7.66 30.39
N GLY A 49 0.62 8.65 30.14
CA GLY A 49 0.94 10.07 30.19
C GLY A 49 1.59 10.63 28.92
N VAL A 50 1.72 9.83 27.86
CA VAL A 50 2.20 10.33 26.56
C VAL A 50 1.09 11.11 25.88
N ALA A 51 1.31 12.42 25.67
CA ALA A 51 0.37 13.29 24.99
C ALA A 51 0.39 13.04 23.47
N LEU A 52 -0.50 12.16 22.98
CA LEU A 52 -0.63 11.79 21.56
C LEU A 52 -1.39 12.83 20.74
N THR A 53 -0.96 14.08 20.82
CA THR A 53 -1.49 15.16 19.97
C THR A 53 -0.90 15.10 18.56
N TRP A 54 -1.67 15.55 17.57
CA TRP A 54 -1.23 15.60 16.18
C TRP A 54 0.06 16.41 16.01
N GLY A 55 1.02 15.85 15.25
CA GLY A 55 2.31 16.49 14.98
C GLY A 55 3.33 16.45 16.12
N ASN A 56 3.03 15.82 17.25
CA ASN A 56 3.97 15.71 18.37
C ASN A 56 5.06 14.67 18.11
N ALA A 57 6.24 15.13 17.66
CA ALA A 57 7.38 14.27 17.34
C ALA A 57 7.92 13.47 18.54
N GLU A 58 7.96 14.07 19.74
CA GLU A 58 8.46 13.41 20.95
C GLU A 58 7.55 12.25 21.37
N ALA A 59 6.23 12.45 21.26
CA ALA A 59 5.25 11.40 21.49
C ALA A 59 5.37 10.27 20.45
N MET A 60 5.55 10.63 19.16
CA MET A 60 5.79 9.64 18.11
C MET A 60 7.03 8.80 18.38
N GLU A 61 8.17 9.41 18.70
CA GLU A 61 9.40 8.68 19.05
C GLU A 61 9.17 7.73 20.22
N THR A 62 8.53 8.22 21.28
CA THR A 62 8.25 7.44 22.48
C THR A 62 7.43 6.20 22.15
N VAL A 63 6.34 6.36 21.40
CA VAL A 63 5.49 5.24 20.99
C VAL A 63 6.20 4.31 20.01
N MET A 64 7.02 4.82 19.08
CA MET A 64 7.81 3.96 18.18
C MET A 64 8.74 3.01 18.96
N ARG A 65 9.41 3.54 20.01
CA ARG A 65 10.27 2.72 20.89
C ARG A 65 9.45 1.71 21.69
N GLN A 66 8.28 2.11 22.18
CA GLN A 66 7.34 1.21 22.86
C GLN A 66 6.82 0.10 21.94
N ILE A 67 6.51 0.41 20.67
CA ILE A 67 6.08 -0.57 19.66
C ILE A 67 7.19 -1.61 19.44
N ALA A 68 8.43 -1.16 19.20
CA ALA A 68 9.56 -2.04 18.96
C ALA A 68 9.86 -2.97 20.15
N ARG A 69 9.57 -2.51 21.38
CA ARG A 69 9.76 -3.30 22.61
C ARG A 69 8.52 -4.03 23.09
N ARG A 70 7.36 -3.78 22.46
CA ARG A 70 6.03 -4.23 22.92
C ARG A 70 5.76 -3.87 24.38
N GLU A 71 5.99 -2.62 24.75
CA GLU A 71 5.81 -2.08 26.11
C GLU A 71 4.62 -1.11 26.16
N GLY A 72 3.83 -1.17 27.24
CA GLY A 72 2.69 -0.27 27.43
C GLY A 72 1.72 -0.27 26.24
N LEU A 73 1.31 0.93 25.79
CA LEU A 73 0.47 1.10 24.61
C LEU A 73 1.12 0.50 23.34
N GLY A 74 2.44 0.52 23.25
CA GLY A 74 3.18 -0.07 22.12
C GLY A 74 2.94 -1.57 21.94
N ALA A 75 2.62 -2.31 23.01
CA ALA A 75 2.26 -3.74 22.90
C ALA A 75 0.98 -3.95 22.08
N VAL A 76 0.01 -3.04 22.21
CA VAL A 76 -1.26 -3.04 21.48
C VAL A 76 -1.05 -2.55 20.05
N LEU A 77 -0.35 -1.42 19.90
CA LEU A 77 -0.10 -0.79 18.61
C LEU A 77 0.83 -1.62 17.71
N ALA A 78 1.69 -2.47 18.27
CA ALA A 78 2.53 -3.41 17.53
C ALA A 78 1.75 -4.48 16.75
N GLU A 79 0.44 -4.63 16.98
CA GLU A 79 -0.42 -5.56 16.24
C GLU A 79 -1.02 -4.96 14.94
N GLY A 80 -0.71 -3.70 14.62
CA GLY A 80 -1.27 -2.97 13.46
C GLY A 80 -2.70 -2.48 13.72
N VAL A 81 -3.19 -1.53 12.91
CA VAL A 81 -4.45 -0.82 13.17
C VAL A 81 -5.66 -1.74 13.28
N ARG A 82 -5.71 -2.82 12.49
CA ARG A 82 -6.85 -3.76 12.49
C ARG A 82 -7.02 -4.43 13.85
N ARG A 83 -5.94 -5.00 14.39
CA ARG A 83 -5.99 -5.72 15.67
C ARG A 83 -5.92 -4.76 16.85
N ALA A 84 -5.13 -3.69 16.75
CA ALA A 84 -5.08 -2.65 17.77
C ALA A 84 -6.49 -2.06 18.02
N ALA A 85 -7.25 -1.78 16.97
CA ALA A 85 -8.62 -1.30 17.11
C ALA A 85 -9.53 -2.29 17.85
N GLN A 86 -9.43 -3.59 17.55
CA GLN A 86 -10.19 -4.64 18.25
C GLN A 86 -9.82 -4.75 19.74
N LEU A 87 -8.52 -4.62 20.06
CA LEU A 87 -8.01 -4.68 21.43
C LEU A 87 -8.42 -3.44 22.23
N ILE A 88 -8.39 -2.26 21.61
CA ILE A 88 -8.80 -0.99 22.24
C ILE A 88 -10.33 -0.94 22.41
N GLY A 89 -11.08 -1.47 21.45
CA GLY A 89 -12.53 -1.42 21.40
C GLY A 89 -13.05 0.01 21.34
N ARG A 90 -14.18 0.29 22.01
CA ARG A 90 -14.75 1.64 22.15
C ARG A 90 -15.03 2.35 20.80
N GLY A 91 -15.28 1.57 19.74
CA GLY A 91 -15.53 2.10 18.40
C GLY A 91 -14.27 2.53 17.64
N ALA A 92 -13.08 2.16 18.13
CA ALA A 92 -11.81 2.46 17.48
C ALA A 92 -11.74 1.94 16.03
N GLU A 93 -12.48 0.88 15.70
CA GLU A 93 -12.53 0.27 14.37
C GLU A 93 -12.96 1.28 13.28
N GLN A 94 -13.71 2.32 13.63
CA GLN A 94 -14.13 3.37 12.69
C GLN A 94 -12.96 4.22 12.16
N TYR A 95 -11.84 4.22 12.87
CA TYR A 95 -10.65 5.03 12.55
C TYR A 95 -9.48 4.18 12.05
N ALA A 96 -9.65 2.86 11.95
CA ALA A 96 -8.63 1.93 11.50
C ALA A 96 -8.63 1.80 9.96
N PHE A 97 -7.98 2.73 9.27
CA PHE A 97 -7.92 2.71 7.81
C PHE A 97 -6.92 1.67 7.28
N HIS A 98 -7.44 0.56 6.73
CA HIS A 98 -6.63 -0.53 6.19
C HIS A 98 -7.36 -1.27 5.05
N SER A 99 -6.61 -2.03 4.24
CA SER A 99 -7.17 -3.11 3.39
C SER A 99 -6.54 -4.44 3.81
N LYS A 100 -7.39 -5.44 4.10
CA LYS A 100 -6.98 -6.78 4.59
C LYS A 100 -6.11 -6.77 5.87
N GLY A 101 -6.09 -5.66 6.58
CA GLY A 101 -5.31 -5.44 7.80
C GLY A 101 -4.00 -4.68 7.59
N LEU A 102 -3.61 -4.42 6.34
CA LEU A 102 -2.46 -3.55 6.02
C LEU A 102 -2.92 -2.10 5.92
N GLU A 103 -2.24 -1.21 6.63
CA GLU A 103 -2.49 0.23 6.64
C GLU A 103 -2.46 0.82 5.23
N LEU A 104 -3.29 1.84 4.98
CA LEU A 104 -3.25 2.57 3.70
C LEU A 104 -1.92 3.32 3.56
N THR A 105 -1.40 3.41 2.34
CA THR A 105 -0.22 4.23 2.06
C THR A 105 -0.57 5.71 1.86
N ALA A 106 0.39 6.55 1.46
CA ALA A 106 0.24 8.01 1.34
C ALA A 106 -0.69 8.48 0.20
N TYR A 107 -1.43 7.59 -0.47
CA TYR A 107 -2.39 7.93 -1.51
C TYR A 107 -3.82 7.84 -0.97
N ASP A 108 -4.54 8.97 -0.99
CA ASP A 108 -5.95 9.00 -0.64
C ASP A 108 -6.79 8.37 -1.76
N PRO A 109 -7.48 7.24 -1.51
CA PRO A 109 -8.26 6.54 -2.54
C PRO A 109 -9.41 7.39 -3.09
N ARG A 110 -9.86 8.44 -2.39
CA ARG A 110 -10.92 9.35 -2.88
C ARG A 110 -10.48 10.17 -4.09
N GLY A 111 -9.17 10.36 -4.27
CA GLY A 111 -8.59 11.16 -5.35
C GLY A 111 -8.01 10.34 -6.51
N ALA A 112 -8.03 9.01 -6.43
CA ALA A 112 -7.43 8.11 -7.41
C ALA A 112 -8.14 6.74 -7.41
N MET A 113 -9.08 6.55 -8.33
CA MET A 113 -9.93 5.36 -8.38
C MET A 113 -9.19 4.09 -8.77
N GLY A 114 -8.11 4.18 -9.55
CA GLY A 114 -7.21 3.04 -9.83
C GLY A 114 -6.51 2.57 -8.55
N THR A 115 -5.99 3.49 -7.75
CA THR A 115 -5.44 3.18 -6.42
C THR A 115 -6.50 2.61 -5.48
N ALA A 116 -7.71 3.18 -5.46
CA ALA A 116 -8.81 2.69 -4.63
C ALA A 116 -9.17 1.23 -4.95
N LEU A 117 -9.42 0.93 -6.23
CA LEU A 117 -9.68 -0.44 -6.68
C LEU A 117 -8.47 -1.34 -6.44
N GLY A 118 -7.26 -0.83 -6.65
CA GLY A 118 -6.02 -1.54 -6.38
C GLY A 118 -5.87 -1.99 -4.93
N TYR A 119 -6.10 -1.10 -3.97
CA TYR A 119 -6.06 -1.44 -2.55
C TYR A 119 -7.12 -2.46 -2.17
N ALA A 120 -8.32 -2.36 -2.76
CA ALA A 120 -9.37 -3.34 -2.59
C ALA A 120 -8.93 -4.74 -3.05
N VAL A 121 -8.45 -4.89 -4.28
CA VAL A 121 -8.24 -6.23 -4.89
C VAL A 121 -6.82 -6.80 -4.72
N SER A 122 -5.86 -6.00 -4.23
CA SER A 122 -4.49 -6.45 -4.00
C SER A 122 -4.42 -7.70 -3.12
N THR A 123 -3.54 -8.62 -3.49
CA THR A 123 -3.34 -9.91 -2.80
C THR A 123 -2.67 -9.75 -1.44
N ARG A 124 -2.07 -8.60 -1.15
CA ARG A 124 -1.34 -8.35 0.11
C ARG A 124 -1.84 -7.16 0.93
N GLY A 125 -2.98 -6.58 0.55
CA GLY A 125 -3.56 -5.40 1.21
C GLY A 125 -3.23 -4.08 0.50
N ALA A 126 -3.37 -2.95 1.19
CA ALA A 126 -3.27 -1.60 0.63
C ALA A 126 -1.83 -1.18 0.27
N ASP A 127 -1.22 -1.87 -0.68
CA ASP A 127 0.15 -1.65 -1.14
C ASP A 127 0.17 -1.01 -2.53
N PHE A 128 0.67 0.23 -2.62
CA PHE A 128 0.76 0.95 -3.90
C PHE A 128 1.72 0.26 -4.88
N THR A 129 2.68 -0.52 -4.39
CA THR A 129 3.65 -1.23 -5.24
C THR A 129 3.06 -2.47 -5.91
N SER A 130 1.89 -2.92 -5.46
CA SER A 130 1.13 -3.98 -6.12
C SER A 130 0.41 -3.48 -7.37
N VAL A 131 0.04 -2.20 -7.42
CA VAL A 131 -0.90 -1.68 -8.44
C VAL A 131 -0.29 -0.61 -9.33
N TYR A 132 0.65 0.25 -8.87
CA TYR A 132 1.29 1.30 -9.69
C TYR A 132 0.36 1.94 -10.74
N ALA A 133 -0.72 2.60 -10.29
CA ALA A 133 -1.72 3.22 -11.18
C ALA A 133 -1.22 4.51 -11.90
N ILE A 134 0.08 4.57 -12.23
CA ILE A 134 0.73 5.69 -12.93
C ILE A 134 0.04 6.10 -14.24
N PRO A 135 -0.57 5.19 -15.04
CA PRO A 135 -1.33 5.60 -16.21
C PRO A 135 -2.40 6.66 -15.93
N GLU A 136 -2.98 6.70 -14.72
CA GLU A 136 -3.96 7.73 -14.32
C GLU A 136 -3.39 9.17 -14.27
N TYR A 137 -2.07 9.32 -14.26
CA TYR A 137 -1.39 10.60 -14.10
C TYR A 137 -0.59 11.02 -15.33
N ARG A 138 -0.22 10.07 -16.19
CA ARG A 138 0.76 10.29 -17.26
C ARG A 138 0.29 9.93 -18.65
N TRP A 139 -0.71 9.07 -18.77
CA TRP A 139 -1.18 8.64 -20.08
C TRP A 139 -2.30 9.54 -20.57
N ASP A 140 -2.36 9.71 -21.89
CA ASP A 140 -3.46 10.41 -22.53
C ASP A 140 -4.67 9.48 -22.78
N ALA A 141 -5.78 10.10 -23.20
CA ALA A 141 -7.02 9.39 -23.49
C ALA A 141 -6.85 8.33 -24.59
N ALA A 142 -6.02 8.59 -25.61
CA ALA A 142 -5.81 7.67 -26.72
C ALA A 142 -5.10 6.40 -26.25
N GLN A 143 -4.06 6.54 -25.44
CA GLN A 143 -3.39 5.42 -24.78
C GLN A 143 -4.35 4.64 -23.87
N GLY A 144 -5.19 5.34 -23.11
CA GLY A 144 -6.23 4.71 -22.29
C GLY A 144 -7.22 3.88 -23.11
N ARG A 145 -7.69 4.40 -24.23
CA ARG A 145 -8.57 3.68 -25.17
C ARG A 145 -7.89 2.47 -25.78
N GLU A 146 -6.65 2.62 -26.24
CA GLU A 146 -5.89 1.57 -26.90
C GLU A 146 -5.60 0.39 -25.96
N VAL A 147 -5.10 0.66 -24.76
CA VAL A 147 -4.62 -0.37 -23.84
C VAL A 147 -5.71 -0.90 -22.92
N PHE A 148 -6.63 -0.05 -22.47
CA PHE A 148 -7.65 -0.39 -21.47
C PHE A 148 -9.07 -0.45 -22.05
N GLY A 149 -9.25 -0.09 -23.32
CA GLY A 149 -10.56 -0.07 -23.97
C GLY A 149 -11.45 1.13 -23.60
N SER A 150 -10.97 2.07 -22.78
CA SER A 150 -11.69 3.29 -22.43
C SER A 150 -10.74 4.45 -22.18
N GLU A 151 -11.05 5.61 -22.76
CA GLU A 151 -10.35 6.87 -22.48
C GLU A 151 -10.44 7.27 -21.01
N LYS A 152 -11.55 6.92 -20.35
CA LYS A 152 -11.75 7.24 -18.94
C LYS A 152 -10.99 6.32 -18.00
N ALA A 153 -10.38 5.24 -18.51
CA ALA A 153 -9.52 4.38 -17.70
C ALA A 153 -8.34 5.16 -17.12
N VAL A 154 -7.87 6.23 -17.77
CA VAL A 154 -6.79 7.09 -17.28
C VAL A 154 -7.28 8.36 -16.56
N ASP A 155 -8.60 8.60 -16.48
CA ASP A 155 -9.14 9.66 -15.62
C ASP A 155 -9.16 9.18 -14.17
N ARG A 156 -8.32 9.78 -13.31
CA ARG A 156 -8.17 9.39 -11.90
C ARG A 156 -9.47 9.43 -11.07
N LEU A 157 -10.48 10.19 -11.48
CA LEU A 157 -11.75 10.32 -10.76
C LEU A 157 -12.86 9.41 -11.30
N SER A 158 -12.65 8.80 -12.47
CA SER A 158 -13.62 7.90 -13.09
C SER A 158 -13.48 6.48 -12.56
N ILE A 159 -14.60 5.74 -12.46
CA ILE A 159 -14.59 4.29 -12.23
C ILE A 159 -14.57 3.47 -13.53
N GLU A 160 -14.87 4.10 -14.67
CA GLU A 160 -14.94 3.45 -15.97
C GLU A 160 -13.55 3.00 -16.43
N GLY A 161 -13.43 1.74 -16.88
CA GLY A 161 -12.19 1.18 -17.40
C GLY A 161 -11.14 0.81 -16.33
N LYS A 162 -11.38 1.09 -15.04
CA LYS A 162 -10.40 0.84 -13.97
C LYS A 162 -10.07 -0.63 -13.75
N GLY A 163 -11.00 -1.54 -14.01
CA GLY A 163 -10.72 -2.98 -13.93
C GLY A 163 -9.62 -3.42 -14.91
N ALA A 164 -9.64 -2.91 -16.14
CA ALA A 164 -8.61 -3.22 -17.14
C ALA A 164 -7.26 -2.58 -16.79
N LEU A 165 -7.29 -1.32 -16.33
CA LEU A 165 -6.08 -0.63 -15.85
C LEU A 165 -5.44 -1.39 -14.69
N VAL A 166 -6.19 -1.66 -13.61
CA VAL A 166 -5.67 -2.34 -12.42
C VAL A 166 -5.20 -3.74 -12.74
N LYS A 167 -5.92 -4.50 -13.58
CA LYS A 167 -5.45 -5.82 -14.06
C LYS A 167 -4.07 -5.69 -14.73
N ARG A 168 -3.93 -4.77 -15.69
CA ARG A 168 -2.67 -4.60 -16.44
C ARG A 168 -1.53 -4.22 -15.51
N THR A 169 -1.72 -3.21 -14.66
CA THR A 169 -0.65 -2.68 -13.84
C THR A 169 -0.24 -3.65 -12.72
N MET A 170 -1.17 -4.44 -12.17
CA MET A 170 -0.85 -5.53 -11.24
C MET A 170 -0.04 -6.65 -11.91
N ILE A 171 -0.42 -7.06 -13.13
CA ILE A 171 0.30 -8.09 -13.89
C ILE A 171 1.75 -7.64 -14.16
N VAL A 172 1.92 -6.41 -14.65
CA VAL A 172 3.24 -5.83 -14.92
C VAL A 172 4.06 -5.79 -13.62
N SER A 173 3.45 -5.34 -12.51
CA SER A 173 4.13 -5.30 -11.21
C SER A 173 4.60 -6.68 -10.74
N ALA A 174 3.76 -7.73 -10.88
CA ALA A 174 4.12 -9.09 -10.51
C ALA A 174 5.25 -9.67 -11.36
N ILE A 175 5.31 -9.31 -12.65
CA ILE A 175 6.41 -9.70 -13.53
C ILE A 175 7.71 -9.01 -13.14
N LEU A 176 7.67 -7.71 -12.86
CA LEU A 176 8.88 -6.98 -12.42
C LEU A 176 9.41 -7.54 -11.11
N ASP A 177 8.54 -7.87 -10.15
CA ASP A 177 8.94 -8.55 -8.91
C ASP A 177 9.58 -9.92 -9.20
N SER A 178 9.01 -10.70 -10.12
CA SER A 178 9.51 -12.04 -10.46
C SER A 178 10.85 -12.03 -11.21
N LEU A 179 11.10 -10.99 -12.00
CA LEU A 179 12.37 -10.77 -12.71
C LEU A 179 13.43 -10.10 -11.81
N GLY A 180 13.06 -9.65 -10.62
CA GLY A 180 13.95 -8.90 -9.72
C GLY A 180 14.26 -7.49 -10.22
N LEU A 181 13.38 -6.90 -11.04
CA LEU A 181 13.55 -5.58 -11.63
C LEU A 181 12.87 -4.50 -10.76
N CYS A 182 13.58 -3.40 -10.53
CA CYS A 182 13.02 -2.28 -9.79
C CYS A 182 11.91 -1.60 -10.60
N LYS A 183 10.73 -1.43 -9.98
CA LYS A 183 9.55 -0.79 -10.60
C LYS A 183 9.72 0.70 -10.83
N VAL A 184 10.53 1.40 -10.03
CA VAL A 184 10.69 2.86 -10.12
C VAL A 184 11.20 3.33 -11.49
N PRO A 185 12.35 2.86 -12.01
CA PRO A 185 12.82 3.31 -13.32
C PRO A 185 11.83 2.95 -14.44
N ILE A 186 11.21 1.78 -14.39
CA ILE A 186 10.36 1.27 -15.48
C ILE A 186 8.98 1.95 -15.45
N LEU A 187 8.29 1.92 -14.32
CA LEU A 187 6.89 2.36 -14.19
C LEU A 187 6.76 3.84 -13.85
N SER A 188 7.68 4.41 -13.07
CA SER A 188 7.58 5.81 -12.62
C SER A 188 8.42 6.79 -13.41
N VAL A 189 9.57 6.37 -13.96
CA VAL A 189 10.43 7.27 -14.76
C VAL A 189 10.05 7.14 -16.22
N VAL A 190 10.20 5.95 -16.81
CA VAL A 190 9.86 5.67 -18.21
C VAL A 190 8.35 5.66 -18.42
N GLY A 191 7.60 5.04 -17.50
CA GLY A 191 6.14 4.91 -17.64
C GLY A 191 5.71 3.84 -18.63
N ASP A 192 6.56 2.83 -18.85
CA ASP A 192 6.29 1.72 -19.76
C ASP A 192 5.63 0.55 -19.03
N PHE A 193 4.54 0.06 -19.62
CA PHE A 193 3.76 -1.07 -19.13
C PHE A 193 3.64 -2.17 -20.21
N SER A 194 4.46 -2.11 -21.26
CA SER A 194 4.42 -3.02 -22.42
C SER A 194 4.98 -4.40 -22.11
N LEU A 195 6.03 -4.48 -21.27
CA LEU A 195 6.88 -5.66 -21.01
C LEU A 195 7.78 -6.09 -22.19
N GLU A 196 7.94 -5.26 -23.23
CA GLU A 196 8.75 -5.62 -24.41
C GLU A 196 10.25 -5.72 -24.07
N ASN A 197 10.77 -4.76 -23.32
CA ASN A 197 12.16 -4.77 -22.88
C ASN A 197 12.42 -5.92 -21.90
N GLU A 198 11.48 -6.17 -21.00
CA GLU A 198 11.51 -7.25 -20.01
C GLU A 198 11.49 -8.62 -20.68
N ALA A 199 10.69 -8.80 -21.74
CA ALA A 199 10.65 -10.03 -22.51
C ALA A 199 11.96 -10.30 -23.26
N SER A 200 12.53 -9.26 -23.88
CA SER A 200 13.84 -9.34 -24.53
C SER A 200 14.94 -9.73 -23.53
N LEU A 201 14.96 -9.08 -22.37
CA LEU A 201 15.90 -9.38 -21.29
C LEU A 201 15.72 -10.81 -20.75
N ALA A 202 14.50 -11.20 -20.42
CA ALA A 202 14.20 -12.53 -19.89
C ALA A 202 14.56 -13.63 -20.89
N SER A 203 14.31 -13.41 -22.19
CA SER A 203 14.70 -14.35 -23.24
C SER A 203 16.21 -14.51 -23.34
N ALA A 204 16.94 -13.40 -23.32
CA ALA A 204 18.40 -13.41 -23.40
C ALA A 204 19.05 -14.11 -22.19
N LEU A 205 18.48 -13.97 -20.99
CA LEU A 205 19.01 -14.57 -19.76
C LEU A 205 18.64 -16.05 -19.60
N SER A 206 17.41 -16.43 -19.97
CA SER A 206 16.91 -17.80 -19.77
C SER A 206 17.16 -18.74 -20.95
N GLY A 207 17.37 -18.19 -22.14
CA GLY A 207 17.38 -18.96 -23.40
C GLY A 207 15.99 -19.40 -23.88
N TRP A 208 14.91 -18.97 -23.22
CA TRP A 208 13.55 -19.26 -23.66
C TRP A 208 13.05 -18.15 -24.61
N PRO A 209 12.28 -18.49 -25.67
CA PRO A 209 11.74 -17.48 -26.57
C PRO A 209 10.49 -16.82 -25.96
N LEU A 210 10.69 -15.88 -25.03
CA LEU A 210 9.61 -15.19 -24.33
C LEU A 210 9.21 -13.89 -25.04
N THR A 211 7.91 -13.68 -25.17
CA THR A 211 7.31 -12.43 -25.66
C THR A 211 6.66 -11.64 -24.53
N ALA A 212 6.33 -10.37 -24.75
CA ALA A 212 5.53 -9.58 -23.82
C ALA A 212 4.18 -10.25 -23.49
N ALA A 213 3.53 -10.88 -24.49
CA ALA A 213 2.29 -11.63 -24.30
C ALA A 213 2.46 -12.84 -23.37
N ASP A 214 3.60 -13.54 -23.47
CA ASP A 214 3.92 -14.65 -22.56
C ASP A 214 4.09 -14.14 -21.13
N LEU A 215 4.82 -13.04 -20.94
CA LEU A 215 5.00 -12.43 -19.62
C LEU A 215 3.66 -11.96 -19.02
N LEU A 216 2.78 -11.35 -19.80
CA LEU A 216 1.45 -10.96 -19.33
C LEU A 216 0.64 -12.18 -18.85
N THR A 217 0.72 -13.28 -19.59
CA THR A 217 0.06 -14.55 -19.23
C THR A 217 0.66 -15.14 -17.96
N ILE A 218 1.99 -15.06 -17.79
CA ILE A 218 2.69 -15.51 -16.58
C ILE A 218 2.29 -14.65 -15.38
N GLY A 219 2.24 -13.32 -15.52
CA GLY A 219 1.85 -12.41 -14.45
C GLY A 219 0.40 -12.62 -14.02
N GLU A 220 -0.51 -12.84 -14.97
CA GLU A 220 -1.90 -13.23 -14.65
C GLU A 220 -1.94 -14.54 -13.86
N ARG A 221 -1.14 -15.53 -14.22
CA ARG A 221 -1.03 -16.79 -13.47
C ARG A 221 -0.52 -16.57 -12.05
N ILE A 222 0.51 -15.75 -11.86
CA ILE A 222 1.07 -15.43 -10.53
C ILE A 222 -0.01 -14.83 -9.63
N LEU A 223 -0.71 -13.80 -10.10
CA LEU A 223 -1.77 -13.14 -9.34
C LEU A 223 -2.92 -14.10 -9.00
N ASN A 224 -3.29 -15.00 -9.93
CA ASN A 224 -4.30 -16.02 -9.65
C ASN A 224 -3.84 -17.02 -8.59
N VAL A 225 -2.56 -17.42 -8.59
CA VAL A 225 -2.00 -18.30 -7.54
C VAL A 225 -1.97 -17.60 -6.18
N GLU A 226 -1.54 -16.33 -6.12
CA GLU A 226 -1.61 -15.52 -4.90
C GLU A 226 -3.05 -15.39 -4.39
N ARG A 227 -4.01 -15.16 -5.30
CA ARG A 227 -5.43 -15.09 -4.93
C ARG A 227 -5.96 -16.42 -4.43
N LEU A 228 -5.63 -17.53 -5.07
CA LEU A 228 -5.99 -18.88 -4.63
C LEU A 228 -5.40 -19.19 -3.24
N PHE A 229 -4.17 -18.74 -2.97
CA PHE A 229 -3.59 -18.83 -1.64
C PHE A 229 -4.46 -18.11 -0.60
N ASN A 230 -4.85 -16.86 -0.87
CA ASN A 230 -5.71 -16.10 0.04
C ASN A 230 -7.09 -16.73 0.24
N LEU A 231 -7.74 -17.17 -0.84
CA LEU A 231 -9.04 -17.86 -0.78
C LEU A 231 -8.96 -19.13 0.07
N ARG A 232 -7.87 -19.90 -0.05
CA ARG A 232 -7.61 -21.09 0.78
C ARG A 232 -7.48 -20.74 2.26
N HIS A 233 -7.02 -19.53 2.60
CA HIS A 233 -6.88 -19.04 3.97
C HIS A 233 -8.08 -18.18 4.44
N GLY A 234 -9.21 -18.26 3.73
CA GLY A 234 -10.48 -17.68 4.17
C GLY A 234 -10.76 -16.27 3.68
N ALA A 235 -9.96 -15.72 2.76
CA ALA A 235 -10.32 -14.47 2.11
C ALA A 235 -11.62 -14.63 1.32
N THR A 236 -12.46 -13.60 1.36
CA THR A 236 -13.76 -13.56 0.70
C THR A 236 -13.89 -12.28 -0.11
N ARG A 237 -15.01 -12.14 -0.82
CA ARG A 237 -15.35 -10.86 -1.49
C ARG A 237 -15.49 -9.71 -0.50
N ALA A 238 -15.84 -9.96 0.77
CA ALA A 238 -16.00 -8.91 1.77
C ALA A 238 -14.65 -8.31 2.22
N ASP A 239 -13.53 -8.96 1.92
CA ASP A 239 -12.19 -8.47 2.21
C ASP A 239 -11.63 -7.57 1.08
N ASP A 240 -12.33 -7.47 -0.05
CA ASP A 240 -12.05 -6.54 -1.16
C ASP A 240 -13.07 -5.39 -1.16
#